data_AF-A0A7C1RC29-F1
#
_entry.id   AF-A0A7C1RC29-F1
#
_cell.length_a   1.000
_cell.length_b   1.000
_cell.length_c   1.000
_cell.angle_alpha   90.00
_cell.angle_beta   90.00
_cell.angle_gamma   90.00
#
_symmetry.space_group_name_H-M   'P 1'
#
loop_
_entity.id
_entity.type
_entity.pdbx_description
1 polymer ?
#
loop_
_entity_poly.entity_id
_entity_poly.type
_entity_poly.pdbx_seq_one_letter_code
_entity_poly.pdbx_strand_id
1 'polypeptide(L)'
;MFSAISASALNNLRPASEVMKLERLGSMFASRLSFVRSLMRKMITEQWQIRNTVFDLDSAGHGLAVYRITTPANCYHCVIFSRDLAPELRSDRVIAEAWDVTFALVEGEVEDSLLEQMAANVPLQEAGRQHPRVLVLSRANKSLRNFSQFAA
;
A
#
# COMPACT_ATOMS: atom_id res chain seq x y z
N MET A 1 -34.23 12.61 6.03
CA MET A 1 -34.74 12.25 7.37
C MET A 1 -33.80 11.19 7.93
N PHE A 2 -32.75 11.59 8.65
CA PHE A 2 -31.81 10.64 9.24
C PHE A 2 -32.50 9.96 10.43
N SER A 3 -32.81 8.67 10.28
CA SER A 3 -33.32 7.86 11.39
C SER A 3 -32.24 7.80 12.46
N ALA A 4 -32.52 8.40 13.61
CA ALA A 4 -31.68 8.32 14.79
C ALA A 4 -31.48 6.84 15.14
N ILE A 5 -30.21 6.43 15.26
CA ILE A 5 -29.87 5.16 15.90
C ILE A 5 -30.37 5.27 17.34
N SER A 6 -31.30 4.39 17.72
CA SER A 6 -31.85 4.32 19.07
C SER A 6 -30.72 4.33 20.11
N ALA A 7 -30.79 5.28 21.05
CA ALA A 7 -29.86 5.40 22.18
C ALA A 7 -29.76 4.13 23.04
N SER A 8 -30.73 3.21 22.93
CA SER A 8 -30.71 1.93 23.67
C SER A 8 -29.57 0.99 23.26
N ALA A 9 -29.00 1.12 22.05
CA ALA A 9 -27.90 0.27 21.60
C ALA A 9 -26.55 0.60 22.28
N LEU A 10 -26.38 1.84 22.76
CA LEU A 10 -25.18 2.30 23.45
C LEU A 10 -25.10 1.79 24.91
N ASN A 11 -26.23 1.48 25.54
CA ASN A 11 -26.27 1.07 26.96
C ASN A 11 -25.73 -0.34 27.23
N ASN A 12 -25.52 -1.16 26.20
CA ASN A 12 -24.94 -2.50 26.33
C ASN A 12 -23.45 -2.57 25.92
N LEU A 13 -22.82 -1.43 25.64
CA LEU A 13 -21.41 -1.40 25.29
C LEU A 13 -20.57 -1.23 26.57
N ARG A 14 -19.49 -2.00 26.67
CA ARG A 14 -18.50 -1.82 27.75
C ARG A 14 -17.82 -0.45 27.62
N PRO A 15 -17.48 0.22 28.75
CA PRO A 15 -16.76 1.49 28.73
C PRO A 15 -15.45 1.40 27.95
N ALA A 16 -15.09 2.48 27.24
CA ALA A 16 -13.85 2.54 26.47
C ALA A 16 -12.60 2.25 27.33
N SER A 17 -12.59 2.69 28.58
CA SER A 17 -11.52 2.40 29.55
C SER A 17 -11.32 0.91 29.83
N GLU A 18 -12.33 0.07 29.61
CA GLU A 18 -12.26 -1.39 29.80
C GLU A 18 -11.78 -2.11 28.53
N VAL A 19 -12.21 -1.63 27.34
CA VAL A 19 -11.99 -2.33 26.06
C VAL A 19 -10.84 -1.75 25.22
N MET A 20 -10.51 -0.46 25.37
CA MET A 20 -9.44 0.22 24.62
C MET A 20 -8.09 0.15 25.34
N LYS A 21 -7.72 -1.03 25.83
CA LYS A 21 -6.39 -1.27 26.44
C LYS A 21 -5.37 -1.56 25.34
N LEU A 22 -4.21 -0.90 25.36
CA LEU A 22 -3.16 -1.05 24.33
C LEU A 22 -2.74 -2.52 24.11
N GLU A 23 -2.57 -3.29 25.20
CA GLU A 23 -2.23 -4.72 25.18
C GLU A 23 -3.25 -5.56 24.40
N ARG A 24 -4.54 -5.17 24.47
CA ARG A 24 -5.62 -5.83 23.73
C ARG A 24 -5.65 -5.38 22.28
N LEU A 25 -5.56 -4.07 22.04
CA LEU A 25 -5.59 -3.50 20.70
C LEU A 25 -4.45 -4.05 19.81
N GLY A 26 -3.25 -4.24 20.37
CA GLY A 26 -2.10 -4.80 19.67
C GLY A 26 -2.22 -6.28 19.30
N SER A 27 -3.12 -7.03 19.96
CA SER A 27 -3.38 -8.46 19.68
C SER A 27 -4.68 -8.70 18.91
N MET A 28 -5.40 -7.64 18.51
CA MET A 28 -6.65 -7.79 17.77
C MET A 28 -6.42 -8.20 16.32
N PHE A 29 -6.99 -9.35 15.95
CA PHE A 29 -7.17 -9.73 14.55
C PHE A 29 -8.11 -8.75 13.82
N ALA A 30 -8.03 -8.73 12.49
CA ALA A 30 -8.83 -7.84 11.65
C ALA A 30 -10.34 -7.94 11.99
N SER A 31 -10.92 -6.82 12.45
CA SER A 31 -12.34 -6.71 12.81
C SER A 31 -13.08 -5.76 11.87
N ARG A 32 -14.39 -5.56 12.07
CA ARG A 32 -15.17 -4.57 11.28
C ARG A 32 -14.62 -3.15 11.37
N LEU A 33 -13.90 -2.83 12.44
CA LEU A 33 -13.21 -1.56 12.68
C LEU A 33 -11.82 -1.47 12.03
N SER A 34 -11.34 -2.54 11.41
CA SER A 34 -10.08 -2.53 10.67
C SER A 34 -10.12 -1.48 9.56
N PHE A 35 -9.13 -0.59 9.56
CA PHE A 35 -8.95 0.44 8.54
C PHE A 35 -9.02 -0.15 7.13
N VAL A 36 -8.29 -1.25 6.88
CA VAL A 36 -8.27 -1.94 5.59
C VAL A 36 -9.67 -2.36 5.16
N ARG A 37 -10.47 -2.95 6.07
CA ARG A 37 -11.84 -3.38 5.75
C ARG A 37 -12.76 -2.20 5.50
N SER A 38 -12.59 -1.10 6.22
CA SER A 38 -13.37 0.13 5.99
C SER A 38 -13.02 0.77 4.66
N LEU A 39 -11.72 0.82 4.30
CA LEU A 39 -11.25 1.32 3.01
C LEU A 39 -11.77 0.47 1.85
N MET A 40 -11.64 -0.85 1.92
CA MET A 40 -12.13 -1.76 0.87
C MET A 40 -13.64 -1.60 0.62
N ARG A 41 -14.44 -1.48 1.68
CA ARG A 41 -15.89 -1.22 1.53
C ARG A 41 -16.15 0.11 0.83
N LYS A 42 -15.43 1.17 1.20
CA LYS A 42 -15.54 2.48 0.54
C LYS A 42 -15.19 2.37 -0.94
N MET A 43 -14.07 1.74 -1.29
CA MET A 43 -13.63 1.54 -2.68
C MET A 43 -14.69 0.81 -3.53
N ILE A 44 -15.32 -0.22 -2.98
CA ILE A 44 -16.37 -1.00 -3.65
C ILE A 44 -17.64 -0.16 -3.83
N THR A 45 -18.14 0.47 -2.76
CA THR A 45 -19.36 1.29 -2.79
C THR A 45 -19.22 2.46 -3.76
N GLU A 46 -18.03 3.07 -3.81
CA GLU A 46 -17.73 4.19 -4.70
C GLU A 46 -17.25 3.75 -6.09
N GLN A 47 -17.22 2.44 -6.36
CA GLN A 47 -16.82 1.85 -7.63
C GLN A 47 -15.48 2.41 -8.17
N TRP A 48 -14.48 2.51 -7.29
CA TRP A 48 -13.16 2.98 -7.67
C TRP A 48 -12.62 2.16 -8.85
N GLN A 49 -12.10 2.85 -9.85
CA GLN A 49 -11.55 2.22 -11.04
C GLN A 49 -10.04 2.06 -10.86
N ILE A 50 -9.56 0.83 -10.91
CA ILE A 50 -8.12 0.52 -10.87
C ILE A 50 -7.75 -0.07 -12.22
N ARG A 51 -6.90 0.63 -12.96
CA ARG A 51 -6.45 0.21 -14.29
C ARG A 51 -4.95 0.11 -14.32
N ASN A 52 -4.43 -0.99 -14.84
CA ASN A 52 -3.03 -1.06 -15.20
C ASN A 52 -2.81 -0.20 -16.46
N THR A 53 -1.95 0.81 -16.35
CA THR A 53 -1.63 1.74 -17.45
C THR A 53 -0.25 1.46 -18.05
N VAL A 54 0.66 0.89 -17.27
CA VAL A 54 1.98 0.43 -17.73
C VAL A 54 2.25 -0.94 -17.11
N PHE A 55 2.68 -1.89 -17.93
CA PHE A 55 3.14 -3.20 -17.49
C PHE A 55 4.35 -3.60 -18.34
N ASP A 56 5.48 -2.99 -18.02
CA ASP A 56 6.76 -3.19 -18.68
C ASP A 56 7.67 -3.97 -17.73
N LEU A 57 7.26 -5.22 -17.45
CA LEU A 57 8.07 -6.18 -16.72
C LEU A 57 8.66 -7.17 -17.72
N ASP A 58 9.95 -7.44 -17.60
CA ASP A 58 10.64 -8.46 -18.38
C ASP A 58 10.19 -9.88 -17.97
N SER A 59 10.72 -10.90 -18.65
CA SER A 59 10.42 -12.30 -18.35
C SER A 59 10.86 -12.76 -16.95
N ALA A 60 11.73 -12.01 -16.28
CA ALA A 60 12.14 -12.26 -14.91
C ALA A 60 11.31 -11.45 -13.88
N GLY A 61 10.35 -10.65 -14.35
CA GLY A 61 9.47 -9.83 -13.55
C GLY A 61 10.07 -8.50 -13.11
N HIS A 62 11.17 -8.05 -13.73
CA HIS A 62 11.82 -6.78 -13.40
C HIS A 62 11.39 -5.68 -14.38
N GLY A 63 11.28 -4.45 -13.89
CA GLY A 63 10.89 -3.29 -14.67
C GLY A 63 9.86 -2.42 -13.95
N LEU A 64 8.91 -1.88 -14.70
CA LEU A 64 7.94 -0.90 -14.25
C LEU A 64 6.50 -1.40 -14.41
N ALA A 65 5.72 -1.26 -13.36
CA ALA A 65 4.26 -1.36 -13.45
C ALA A 65 3.60 -0.12 -12.85
N VAL A 66 2.56 0.39 -13.51
CA VAL A 66 1.77 1.53 -13.02
C VAL A 66 0.30 1.17 -13.02
N TYR A 67 -0.35 1.41 -11.88
CA TYR A 67 -1.80 1.29 -11.73
C TYR A 67 -2.41 2.65 -11.44
N ARG A 68 -3.25 3.12 -12.35
CA ARG A 68 -4.07 4.32 -12.15
C ARG A 68 -5.32 3.96 -11.34
N ILE A 69 -5.54 4.70 -10.26
CA ILE A 69 -6.67 4.55 -9.33
C ILE A 69 -7.52 5.80 -9.44
N THR A 70 -8.73 5.67 -9.96
CA THR A 70 -9.72 6.75 -10.04
C THR A 70 -10.78 6.54 -8.98
N THR A 71 -10.95 7.55 -8.14
CA THR A 71 -12.00 7.65 -7.14
C THR A 71 -13.03 8.68 -7.62
N PRO A 72 -14.20 8.84 -6.97
CA PRO A 72 -15.15 9.89 -7.35
C PRO A 72 -14.61 11.33 -7.28
N ALA A 73 -13.60 11.58 -6.43
CA ALA A 73 -13.08 12.92 -6.17
C ALA A 73 -11.65 13.14 -6.70
N ASN A 74 -10.84 12.09 -6.76
CA ASN A 74 -9.39 12.18 -6.95
C ASN A 74 -8.86 11.08 -7.88
N CYS A 75 -7.69 11.34 -8.45
CA CYS A 75 -6.86 10.37 -9.16
C CYS A 75 -5.57 10.10 -8.37
N TYR A 76 -5.17 8.83 -8.33
CA TYR A 76 -3.90 8.40 -7.77
C TYR A 76 -3.20 7.43 -8.73
N HIS A 77 -1.89 7.27 -8.56
CA HIS A 77 -1.11 6.24 -9.22
C HIS A 77 -0.34 5.42 -8.20
N CYS A 78 -0.40 4.10 -8.32
CA CYS A 78 0.55 3.20 -7.69
C CYS A 78 1.65 2.89 -8.72
N VAL A 79 2.85 3.42 -8.49
CA VAL A 79 4.01 3.24 -9.35
C VAL A 79 4.94 2.22 -8.70
N ILE A 80 5.27 1.16 -9.41
CA ILE A 80 5.97 -0.02 -8.90
C ILE A 80 7.25 -0.23 -9.72
N PHE A 81 8.39 -0.19 -9.05
CA PHE A 81 9.69 -0.53 -9.61
C PHE A 81 10.12 -1.89 -9.07
N SER A 82 10.23 -2.89 -9.94
CA SER A 82 10.82 -4.18 -9.63
C SER A 82 12.22 -4.28 -10.23
N ARG A 83 13.17 -4.77 -9.46
CA ARG A 83 14.56 -4.91 -9.85
C ARG A 83 15.11 -6.24 -9.35
N ASP A 84 16.14 -6.73 -10.03
CA ASP A 84 16.92 -7.80 -9.44
C ASP A 84 17.66 -7.26 -8.21
N LEU A 85 17.78 -8.12 -7.21
CA LEU A 85 18.52 -7.86 -5.99
C LEU A 85 19.42 -9.05 -5.73
N ALA A 86 20.69 -8.82 -5.45
CA ALA A 86 21.60 -9.91 -5.13
C ALA A 86 21.12 -10.62 -3.84
N PRO A 87 21.15 -11.97 -3.75
CA PRO A 87 20.68 -12.71 -2.58
C PRO A 87 21.28 -12.23 -1.25
N GLU A 88 22.55 -11.83 -1.25
CA GLU A 88 23.28 -11.30 -0.11
C GLU A 88 22.77 -9.95 0.41
N LEU A 89 22.07 -9.19 -0.44
CA LEU A 89 21.46 -7.91 -0.07
C LEU A 89 20.01 -8.08 0.42
N ARG A 90 19.41 -9.27 0.25
CA ARG A 90 18.05 -9.55 0.73
C ARG A 90 18.05 -9.74 2.23
N SER A 91 17.34 -8.86 2.92
CA SER A 91 17.20 -8.90 4.38
C SER A 91 15.75 -8.66 4.77
N ASP A 92 15.24 -9.46 5.69
CA ASP A 92 13.92 -9.26 6.32
C ASP A 92 13.96 -8.18 7.42
N ARG A 93 15.13 -7.57 7.65
CA ARG A 93 15.30 -6.55 8.70
C ARG A 93 14.74 -5.21 8.23
N VAL A 94 14.20 -4.45 9.18
CA VAL A 94 13.70 -3.09 8.93
C VAL A 94 14.79 -2.11 8.46
N ILE A 95 16.06 -2.42 8.76
CA ILE A 95 17.25 -1.64 8.39
C ILE A 95 17.84 -2.05 7.02
N ALA A 96 17.14 -2.85 6.23
CA ALA A 96 17.58 -3.13 4.86
C ALA A 96 17.70 -1.80 4.08
N GLU A 97 18.63 -1.76 3.12
CA GLU A 97 18.86 -0.59 2.26
C GLU A 97 18.41 -0.84 0.82
N ALA A 98 18.00 -2.07 0.50
CA ALA A 98 17.57 -2.47 -0.83
C ALA A 98 16.45 -3.53 -0.76
N TRP A 99 15.58 -3.52 -1.78
CA TRP A 99 14.42 -4.41 -1.90
C TRP A 99 14.21 -4.83 -3.35
N ASP A 100 13.65 -6.02 -3.55
CA ASP A 100 13.28 -6.52 -4.88
C ASP A 100 12.23 -5.61 -5.57
N VAL A 101 11.32 -5.07 -4.77
CA VAL A 101 10.24 -4.22 -5.24
C VAL A 101 10.13 -3.00 -4.34
N THR A 102 10.08 -1.82 -4.96
CA THR A 102 9.78 -0.56 -4.30
C THR A 102 8.63 0.12 -5.03
N PHE A 103 7.72 0.72 -4.29
CA PHE A 103 6.54 1.33 -4.88
C PHE A 103 6.05 2.52 -4.08
N ALA A 104 5.36 3.42 -4.78
CA ALA A 104 4.83 4.64 -4.22
C ALA A 104 3.40 4.87 -4.65
N LEU A 105 2.57 5.33 -3.72
CA LEU A 105 1.25 5.89 -4.03
C LEU A 105 1.40 7.40 -4.22
N VAL A 106 0.98 7.91 -5.36
CA VAL A 106 1.12 9.31 -5.74
C VAL A 106 -0.24 9.93 -6.03
N GLU A 107 -0.44 11.16 -5.57
CA GLU A 107 -1.61 11.97 -5.89
C GLU A 107 -1.50 12.61 -7.28
N GLY A 108 -2.58 12.56 -8.05
CA GLY A 108 -2.67 13.15 -9.38
C GLY A 108 -2.15 12.25 -10.51
N GLU A 109 -2.03 12.85 -11.69
CA GLU A 109 -1.41 12.21 -12.85
C GLU A 109 0.11 12.11 -12.65
N VAL A 110 0.72 11.10 -13.26
CA VAL A 110 2.18 10.90 -13.26
C VAL A 110 2.68 11.19 -14.67
N GLU A 111 3.19 12.40 -14.87
CA GLU A 111 3.86 12.78 -16.11
C GLU A 111 5.25 12.12 -16.20
N ASP A 112 5.80 12.01 -17.41
CA ASP A 112 7.08 11.32 -17.65
C ASP A 112 8.23 11.88 -16.80
N SER A 113 8.29 13.20 -16.61
CA SER A 113 9.32 13.84 -15.78
C SER A 113 9.20 13.47 -14.29
N LEU A 114 7.98 13.33 -13.78
CA LEU A 114 7.75 12.82 -12.42
C LEU A 114 8.15 11.34 -12.35
N LEU A 115 7.79 10.55 -13.35
CA LEU A 115 8.13 9.13 -13.40
C LEU A 115 9.65 8.90 -13.38
N GLU A 116 10.40 9.69 -14.15
CA GLU A 116 11.88 9.71 -14.13
C GLU A 116 12.43 10.07 -12.74
N GLN A 117 11.90 11.13 -12.12
CA GLN A 117 12.29 11.50 -10.75
C GLN A 117 12.01 10.36 -9.76
N MET A 118 10.85 9.71 -9.88
CA MET A 118 10.46 8.59 -9.03
C MET A 118 11.37 7.39 -9.23
N ALA A 119 11.73 7.06 -10.48
CA ALA A 119 12.65 5.96 -10.78
C ALA A 119 14.02 6.15 -10.11
N ALA A 120 14.48 7.40 -9.99
CA ALA A 120 15.73 7.73 -9.30
C ALA A 120 15.61 7.75 -7.76
N ASN A 121 14.43 8.02 -7.19
CA ASN A 121 14.29 8.32 -5.76
C ASN A 121 13.46 7.31 -4.96
N VAL A 122 12.36 6.79 -5.49
CA VAL A 122 11.51 5.79 -4.79
C VAL A 122 12.32 4.56 -4.35
N PRO A 123 13.26 4.03 -5.15
CA PRO A 123 14.04 2.87 -4.73
C PRO A 123 14.99 3.12 -3.55
N LEU A 124 15.40 4.38 -3.35
CA LEU A 124 16.22 4.80 -2.22
C LEU A 124 15.40 4.96 -0.94
N GLN A 125 14.06 4.83 -1.03
CA GLN A 125 13.12 4.94 0.08
C GLN A 125 13.34 6.24 0.88
N GLU A 126 13.57 6.13 2.19
CA GLU A 126 13.78 7.29 3.09
C GLU A 126 15.05 8.09 2.76
N ALA A 127 16.04 7.49 2.09
CA ALA A 127 17.24 8.20 1.62
C ALA A 127 17.03 8.97 0.31
N GLY A 128 15.93 8.70 -0.41
CA GLY A 128 15.58 9.35 -1.66
C GLY A 128 14.88 10.69 -1.47
N ARG A 129 15.10 11.63 -2.40
CA ARG A 129 14.41 12.92 -2.41
C ARG A 129 13.05 12.78 -3.09
N GLN A 130 12.05 12.42 -2.31
CA GLN A 130 10.71 12.15 -2.83
C GLN A 130 9.99 13.42 -3.30
N HIS A 131 9.14 13.25 -4.31
CA HIS A 131 8.26 14.33 -4.78
C HIS A 131 7.15 14.59 -3.74
N PRO A 132 6.71 15.84 -3.50
CA PRO A 132 5.68 16.15 -2.51
C PRO A 132 4.32 15.46 -2.70
N ARG A 133 4.03 15.00 -3.93
CA ARG A 133 2.81 14.23 -4.27
C ARG A 133 2.90 12.75 -3.85
N VAL A 134 4.06 12.25 -3.45
CA VAL A 134 4.20 10.88 -2.94
C VAL A 134 3.58 10.81 -1.56
N LEU A 135 2.47 10.08 -1.44
CA LEU A 135 1.72 9.93 -0.20
C LEU A 135 2.26 8.80 0.67
N VAL A 136 2.69 7.71 0.04
CA VAL A 136 3.15 6.50 0.71
C VAL A 136 4.33 5.92 -0.06
N LEU A 137 5.38 5.54 0.68
CA LEU A 137 6.43 4.65 0.22
C LEU A 137 6.18 3.24 0.74
N SER A 138 6.49 2.24 -0.07
CA SER A 138 6.43 0.85 0.33
C SER A 138 7.47 0.02 -0.42
N ARG A 139 7.71 -1.16 0.12
CA ARG A 139 8.79 -2.06 -0.29
C ARG A 139 8.44 -3.50 0.01
N ALA A 140 8.94 -4.41 -0.81
CA ALA A 140 8.74 -5.85 -0.67
C ALA A 140 9.94 -6.63 -1.18
N ASN A 141 10.15 -7.82 -0.58
CA ASN A 141 11.16 -8.78 -1.01
C ASN A 141 10.50 -10.05 -1.53
N LYS A 142 11.20 -10.73 -2.44
CA LYS A 142 10.88 -12.10 -2.84
C LYS A 142 11.06 -12.99 -1.60
N SER A 143 10.05 -13.81 -1.29
CA SER A 143 10.13 -14.73 -0.15
C SER A 143 11.22 -15.78 -0.37
N LEU A 144 12.27 -15.78 0.45
CA LEU A 144 13.33 -16.79 0.37
C LEU A 144 12.82 -18.23 0.58
N ARG A 145 11.69 -18.40 1.26
CA ARG A 145 11.13 -19.72 1.59
C ARG A 145 10.21 -20.25 0.49
N ASN A 146 9.44 -19.36 -0.14
CA ASN A 146 8.29 -19.77 -0.95
C ASN A 146 8.34 -19.28 -2.40
N PHE A 147 9.21 -18.32 -2.75
CA PHE A 147 9.14 -17.69 -4.08
C PHE A 147 9.35 -18.68 -5.22
N SER A 148 10.30 -19.62 -5.06
CA SER A 148 10.57 -20.68 -6.05
C SER A 148 9.39 -21.65 -6.27
N GLN A 149 8.40 -21.69 -5.37
CA GLN A 149 7.21 -22.53 -5.56
C GLN A 149 6.21 -21.90 -6.55
N PHE A 150 6.33 -20.60 -6.83
CA PHE A 150 5.42 -19.84 -7.70
C PHE A 150 6.09 -19.33 -8.97
N ALA A 151 7.41 -19.17 -8.96
CA ALA A 151 8.22 -18.80 -10.12
C ALA A 151 8.69 -20.08 -10.84
N ALA A 152 7.80 -20.66 -11.64
CA ALA A 152 8.10 -21.77 -12.54
C ALA A 152 8.23 -21.28 -13.98
#